data_AF-G1KC90-F1
#
_entry.id   AF-G1KC90-F1
#
_cell.length_a   1.000
_cell.length_b   1.000
_cell.length_c   1.000
_cell.angle_alpha   90.00
_cell.angle_beta   90.00
_cell.angle_gamma   90.00
#
_symmetry.space_group_name_H-M   'P 1'
#
loop_
_entity.id
_entity.type
_entity.pdbx_description
1 polymer ?
#
loop_
_entity_poly.entity_id
_entity_poly.type
_entity_poly.pdbx_seq_one_letter_code
_entity_poly.pdbx_strand_id
1 'polypeptide(L)'
;MERDDDRQLFTMLQKRSKLRRGSEGYRRLSIDIIAQRQIRQKVKDRWKHVLDALGFKNEADGLLTVTSGTSYESLRKPQEARKLLNFLAEQTTIFGRNRGTGPPERYLFVLDRLLLLDIGDDFLSAARHFYPVEEEEEDDSSSSDGGPPPPGPVLVKLGSEAQEEEEAEEEAEEEVEEEAEEEAEVVEEEIEDVDLDVDLE
;
A
#
# COMPACT_ATOMS: atom_id res chain seq x y z
N MET A 1 -12.24 15.54 7.85
CA MET A 1 -11.89 15.29 6.45
C MET A 1 -11.14 13.96 6.39
N GLU A 2 -11.67 12.94 7.06
CA GLU A 2 -10.89 11.78 7.47
C GLU A 2 -11.20 10.62 6.51
N ARG A 3 -10.14 9.96 6.02
CA ARG A 3 -10.16 8.69 5.28
C ARG A 3 -10.34 8.76 3.76
N ASP A 4 -9.78 9.72 3.03
CA ASP A 4 -9.93 9.72 1.57
C ASP A 4 -9.47 8.40 0.92
N ASP A 5 -8.39 7.80 1.42
CA ASP A 5 -7.95 6.45 1.01
C ASP A 5 -8.96 5.33 1.31
N ASP A 6 -9.47 5.24 2.55
CA ASP A 6 -10.42 4.16 2.91
C ASP A 6 -11.78 4.40 2.27
N ARG A 7 -12.16 5.67 2.07
CA ARG A 7 -13.30 6.06 1.26
C ARG A 7 -13.10 5.65 -0.18
N GLN A 8 -11.90 5.80 -0.73
CA GLN A 8 -11.60 5.38 -2.10
C GLN A 8 -11.73 3.87 -2.24
N LEU A 9 -11.09 3.08 -1.35
CA LEU A 9 -11.21 1.62 -1.35
C LEU A 9 -12.66 1.16 -1.15
N PHE A 10 -13.36 1.73 -0.17
CA PHE A 10 -14.77 1.45 0.09
C PHE A 10 -15.65 1.83 -1.11
N THR A 11 -15.38 2.96 -1.76
CA THR A 11 -16.10 3.40 -2.96
C THR A 11 -15.86 2.44 -4.12
N MET A 12 -14.64 1.93 -4.31
CA MET A 12 -14.33 0.93 -5.33
C MET A 12 -15.07 -0.38 -5.05
N LEU A 13 -15.08 -0.84 -3.79
CA LEU A 13 -15.83 -2.03 -3.37
C LEU A 13 -17.34 -1.86 -3.61
N GLN A 14 -17.92 -0.71 -3.24
CA GLN A 14 -19.32 -0.41 -3.50
C GLN A 14 -19.63 -0.35 -5.01
N LYS A 15 -18.76 0.24 -5.82
CA LYS A 15 -18.92 0.27 -7.28
C LYS A 15 -18.86 -1.14 -7.86
N ARG A 16 -17.90 -1.97 -7.43
CA ARG A 16 -17.76 -3.38 -7.86
C ARG A 16 -19.01 -4.18 -7.54
N SER A 17 -19.58 -4.02 -6.33
CA SER A 17 -20.79 -4.74 -5.90
C SER A 17 -22.03 -4.46 -6.77
N LYS A 18 -22.06 -3.34 -7.50
CA LYS A 18 -23.15 -2.96 -8.40
C LYS A 18 -22.95 -3.48 -9.83
N LEU A 19 -21.77 -4.02 -10.15
CA LEU A 19 -21.46 -4.55 -11.47
C LEU A 19 -21.69 -6.06 -11.52
N ARG A 20 -22.03 -6.56 -12.71
CA ARG A 20 -22.14 -8.00 -12.94
C ARG A 20 -20.76 -8.65 -12.91
N ARG A 21 -20.61 -9.74 -12.15
CA ARG A 21 -19.41 -10.58 -12.16
C ARG A 21 -19.06 -10.98 -13.61
N GLY A 22 -17.78 -10.99 -13.95
CA GLY A 22 -17.28 -11.27 -15.30
C GLY A 22 -17.45 -10.13 -16.32
N SER A 23 -18.05 -8.99 -15.96
CA SER A 23 -18.02 -7.81 -16.84
C SER A 23 -16.65 -7.16 -16.86
N GLU A 24 -16.30 -6.50 -17.97
CA GLU A 24 -15.03 -5.76 -18.10
C GLU A 24 -14.84 -4.73 -16.98
N GLY A 25 -15.90 -3.98 -16.64
CA GLY A 25 -15.85 -3.03 -15.54
C GLY A 25 -15.64 -3.69 -14.17
N TYR A 26 -16.16 -4.91 -13.97
CA TYR A 26 -15.93 -5.68 -12.75
C TYR A 26 -14.46 -6.12 -12.64
N ARG A 27 -13.89 -6.64 -13.74
CA ARG A 27 -12.47 -7.06 -13.78
C ARG A 27 -11.53 -5.89 -13.50
N ARG A 28 -11.71 -4.77 -14.19
CA ARG A 28 -10.92 -3.55 -13.96
C ARG A 28 -10.96 -3.08 -12.51
N LEU A 29 -12.15 -2.97 -11.91
CA LEU A 29 -12.28 -2.58 -10.50
C LEU A 29 -11.65 -3.60 -9.55
N SER A 30 -11.66 -4.89 -9.89
CA SER A 30 -11.04 -5.92 -9.06
C SER A 30 -9.52 -5.79 -9.03
N ILE A 31 -8.91 -5.60 -10.20
CA ILE A 31 -7.47 -5.31 -10.34
C ILE A 31 -7.11 -4.03 -9.58
N ASP A 32 -7.89 -2.95 -9.74
CA ASP A 32 -7.65 -1.70 -9.02
C ASP A 32 -7.72 -1.88 -7.49
N ILE A 33 -8.68 -2.68 -7.00
CA ILE A 33 -8.82 -2.99 -5.57
C ILE A 33 -7.60 -3.76 -5.06
N ILE A 34 -7.15 -4.77 -5.81
CA ILE A 34 -5.96 -5.57 -5.46
C ILE A 34 -4.73 -4.66 -5.41
N ALA A 35 -4.49 -3.86 -6.45
CA ALA A 35 -3.37 -2.91 -6.49
C ALA A 35 -3.39 -1.94 -5.30
N GLN A 36 -4.57 -1.43 -4.93
CA GLN A 36 -4.74 -0.54 -3.78
C GLN A 36 -4.47 -1.25 -2.44
N ARG A 37 -4.91 -2.50 -2.27
CA ARG A 37 -4.59 -3.32 -1.10
C ARG A 37 -3.09 -3.60 -1.00
N GLN A 38 -2.45 -3.94 -2.10
CA GLN A 38 -1.00 -4.18 -2.16
C GLN A 38 -0.20 -2.92 -1.80
N ILE A 39 -0.59 -1.73 -2.29
CA ILE A 39 0.05 -0.47 -1.89
C ILE A 39 -0.06 -0.27 -0.38
N ARG A 40 -1.25 -0.48 0.20
CA ARG A 40 -1.46 -0.36 1.65
C ARG A 40 -0.59 -1.33 2.43
N GLN A 41 -0.51 -2.58 1.98
CA GLN A 41 0.28 -3.62 2.60
C GLN A 41 1.78 -3.30 2.53
N LYS A 42 2.29 -2.87 1.37
CA LYS A 42 3.68 -2.41 1.20
C LYS A 42 4.02 -1.26 2.16
N VAL A 43 3.16 -0.27 2.29
CA VAL A 43 3.41 0.82 3.25
C VAL A 43 3.38 0.29 4.68
N LYS A 44 2.41 -0.57 5.04
CA LYS A 44 2.34 -1.19 6.38
C LYS A 44 3.63 -1.96 6.69
N ASP A 45 4.14 -2.75 5.75
CA ASP A 45 5.35 -3.55 5.92
C ASP A 45 6.60 -2.70 6.10
N ARG A 46 6.70 -1.57 5.37
CA ARG A 46 7.77 -0.60 5.57
C ARG A 46 7.71 0.03 6.96
N TRP A 47 6.52 0.36 7.45
CA TRP A 47 6.36 0.86 8.81
C TRP A 47 6.72 -0.20 9.85
N LYS A 48 6.32 -1.47 9.65
CA LYS A 48 6.73 -2.58 10.52
C LYS A 48 8.25 -2.72 10.55
N HIS A 49 8.91 -2.62 9.41
CA HIS A 49 10.36 -2.72 9.31
C HIS A 49 11.07 -1.64 10.15
N VAL A 50 10.60 -0.39 10.06
CA VAL A 50 11.13 0.71 10.89
C VAL A 50 10.87 0.45 12.38
N LEU A 51 9.66 0.01 12.74
CA LEU A 51 9.32 -0.31 14.13
C LEU A 51 10.14 -1.48 14.69
N ASP A 52 10.40 -2.51 13.89
CA ASP A 52 11.26 -3.64 14.26
C ASP A 52 12.69 -3.19 14.54
N ALA A 53 13.24 -2.31 13.68
CA ALA A 53 14.57 -1.72 13.89
C ALA A 53 14.67 -0.88 15.19
N LEU A 54 13.55 -0.32 15.66
CA LEU A 54 13.45 0.39 16.93
C LEU A 54 13.15 -0.52 18.14
N GLY A 55 12.99 -1.83 17.94
CA GLY A 55 12.72 -2.81 18.99
C GLY A 55 11.24 -3.13 19.24
N PHE A 56 10.31 -2.62 18.41
CA PHE A 56 8.87 -2.79 18.57
C PHE A 56 8.30 -4.00 17.83
N LYS A 57 9.10 -5.04 17.56
CA LYS A 57 8.70 -6.21 16.75
C LYS A 57 7.35 -6.84 17.16
N ASN A 58 7.13 -6.99 18.45
CA ASN A 58 5.93 -7.64 19.00
C ASN A 58 4.72 -6.70 19.09
N GLU A 59 4.96 -5.39 19.06
CA GLU A 59 3.92 -4.36 19.24
C GLU A 59 3.57 -3.65 17.94
N ALA A 60 4.36 -3.86 16.88
CA ALA A 60 4.22 -3.20 15.60
C ALA A 60 2.80 -3.35 15.02
N ASP A 61 2.23 -4.55 15.07
CA ASP A 61 0.85 -4.76 14.61
C ASP A 61 -0.19 -3.99 15.43
N GLY A 62 -0.03 -3.92 16.74
CA GLY A 62 -0.91 -3.13 17.61
C GLY A 62 -0.80 -1.63 17.35
N LEU A 63 0.43 -1.12 17.16
CA LEU A 63 0.72 0.28 16.86
C LEU A 63 0.22 0.70 15.47
N LEU A 64 0.25 -0.20 14.49
CA LEU A 64 -0.22 0.07 13.13
C LEU A 64 -1.71 -0.18 12.93
N THR A 65 -2.37 -0.85 13.87
CA THR A 65 -3.82 -1.09 13.79
C THR A 65 -4.57 0.24 13.91
N VAL A 66 -5.38 0.55 12.91
CA VAL A 66 -6.30 1.70 12.91
C VAL A 66 -7.70 1.13 12.72
N THR A 67 -8.54 1.24 13.75
CA THR A 67 -9.92 0.73 13.69
C THR A 67 -10.86 1.77 13.11
N SER A 68 -11.93 1.33 12.45
CA SER A 68 -12.92 2.22 11.82
C SER A 68 -13.67 3.13 12.82
N GLY A 69 -13.46 2.95 14.13
CA GLY A 69 -14.00 3.78 15.20
C GLY A 69 -13.06 4.88 15.70
N THR A 70 -11.80 4.95 15.25
CA THR A 70 -10.91 6.06 15.64
C THR A 70 -11.37 7.35 14.96
N SER A 71 -11.70 8.34 15.78
CA SER A 71 -12.16 9.69 15.38
C SER A 71 -11.05 10.69 15.61
N TYR A 72 -10.99 11.76 14.81
CA TYR A 72 -10.02 12.84 14.98
C TYR A 72 -9.96 13.39 16.43
N GLU A 73 -11.07 13.36 17.16
CA GLU A 73 -11.15 13.80 18.56
C GLU A 73 -10.35 12.93 19.54
N SER A 74 -9.99 11.70 19.14
CA SER A 74 -9.16 10.82 19.97
C SER A 74 -7.67 11.18 19.92
N LEU A 75 -7.23 12.00 18.96
CA LEU A 75 -5.83 12.40 18.86
C LEU A 75 -5.45 13.31 20.02
N ARG A 76 -4.34 13.00 20.68
CA ARG A 76 -3.81 13.81 21.78
C ARG A 76 -2.95 14.96 21.28
N LYS A 77 -2.17 14.73 20.23
CA LYS A 77 -1.20 15.65 19.62
C LYS A 77 -1.45 15.78 18.10
N PRO A 78 -2.67 16.17 17.65
CA PRO A 78 -3.03 16.16 16.23
C PRO A 78 -2.16 17.06 15.35
N GLN A 79 -1.75 18.23 15.87
CA GLN A 79 -0.92 19.18 15.10
C GLN A 79 0.51 18.68 14.93
N GLU A 80 1.08 18.04 15.95
CA GLU A 80 2.42 17.48 15.89
C GLU A 80 2.44 16.23 14.99
N ALA A 81 1.45 15.34 15.12
CA ALA A 81 1.30 14.18 14.25
C ALA A 81 1.19 14.58 12.77
N ARG A 82 0.48 15.67 12.46
CA ARG A 82 0.35 16.19 11.10
C ARG A 82 1.65 16.78 10.56
N LYS A 83 2.41 17.51 11.38
CA LYS A 83 3.74 17.99 11.00
C LYS A 83 4.69 16.82 10.73
N LEU A 84 4.69 15.83 11.62
CA LEU A 84 5.50 14.63 11.48
C LEU A 84 5.14 13.86 10.20
N LEU A 85 3.84 13.74 9.89
CA LEU A 85 3.37 13.09 8.67
C LEU A 85 3.89 13.79 7.41
N ASN A 86 3.84 15.13 7.38
CA ASN A 86 4.36 15.92 6.27
C ASN A 86 5.88 15.75 6.13
N PHE A 87 6.63 15.83 7.23
CA PHE A 87 8.08 15.61 7.20
C PHE A 87 8.44 14.21 6.71
N LEU A 88 7.70 13.18 7.15
CA LEU A 88 7.89 11.81 6.71
C LEU A 88 7.64 11.69 5.19
N ALA A 89 6.61 12.35 4.66
CA ALA A 89 6.30 12.33 3.23
C ALA A 89 7.29 13.14 2.37
N GLU A 90 7.84 14.21 2.92
CA GLU A 90 8.81 15.06 2.25
C GLU A 90 10.20 14.43 2.24
N GLN A 91 10.60 13.77 3.32
CA GLN A 91 11.99 13.35 3.55
C GLN A 91 12.23 11.86 3.43
N THR A 92 11.17 11.07 3.17
CA THR A 92 11.30 9.62 3.01
C THR A 92 10.45 9.10 1.87
N THR A 93 10.82 7.94 1.32
CA THR A 93 10.05 7.21 0.31
C THR A 93 9.15 6.14 0.92
N ILE A 94 8.87 6.21 2.23
CA ILE A 94 8.12 5.18 2.97
C ILE A 94 6.69 4.96 2.41
N PHE A 95 6.06 6.02 1.88
CA PHE A 95 4.75 5.92 1.23
C PHE A 95 4.79 5.41 -0.22
N GLY A 96 5.98 5.35 -0.83
CA GLY A 96 6.18 5.02 -2.24
C GLY A 96 6.49 6.25 -3.10
N ARG A 97 6.58 6.06 -4.42
CA ARG A 97 6.80 7.14 -5.41
C ARG A 97 5.55 7.97 -5.72
N ASN A 98 4.42 7.68 -5.07
CA ASN A 98 3.12 8.36 -5.25
C ASN A 98 3.04 9.69 -4.47
N ARG A 99 4.04 10.57 -4.65
CA ARG A 99 4.13 11.88 -3.96
C ARG A 99 3.00 12.85 -4.30
N GLY A 100 2.27 12.60 -5.40
CA GLY A 100 1.23 13.50 -5.92
C GLY A 100 -0.12 13.45 -5.18
N THR A 101 -0.40 12.39 -4.41
CA THR A 101 -1.70 12.21 -3.73
C THR A 101 -1.73 12.70 -2.28
N GLY A 102 -0.64 13.31 -1.79
CA GLY A 102 -0.49 13.68 -0.39
C GLY A 102 -0.35 12.45 0.53
N PRO A 103 0.19 12.62 1.75
CA PRO A 103 0.35 11.49 2.67
C PRO A 103 -1.01 11.00 3.18
N PRO A 104 -1.25 9.67 3.24
CA PRO A 104 -2.50 9.14 3.74
C PRO A 104 -2.77 9.54 5.20
N GLU A 105 -3.90 10.21 5.44
CA GLU A 105 -4.26 10.70 6.77
C GLU A 105 -4.44 9.58 7.81
N ARG A 106 -4.68 8.33 7.39
CA ARG A 106 -4.80 7.18 8.32
C ARG A 106 -3.58 7.00 9.22
N TYR A 107 -2.40 7.42 8.74
CA TYR A 107 -1.16 7.32 9.51
C TYR A 107 -1.04 8.39 10.60
N LEU A 108 -1.91 9.41 10.64
CA LEU A 108 -1.94 10.38 11.73
C LEU A 108 -2.16 9.71 13.09
N PHE A 109 -3.05 8.72 13.17
CA PHE A 109 -3.32 7.99 14.42
C PHE A 109 -2.15 7.12 14.87
N VAL A 110 -1.37 6.61 13.91
CA VAL A 110 -0.16 5.87 14.22
C VAL A 110 0.88 6.85 14.77
N LEU A 111 1.12 7.96 14.08
CA LEU A 111 2.09 8.98 14.50
C LEU A 111 1.72 9.62 15.84
N ASP A 112 0.43 9.87 16.10
CA ASP A 112 -0.04 10.36 17.40
C ASP A 112 0.34 9.40 18.54
N ARG A 113 0.20 8.09 18.33
CA ARG A 113 0.64 7.07 19.29
C ARG A 113 2.15 7.03 19.45
N LEU A 114 2.92 7.13 18.37
CA LEU A 114 4.38 7.20 18.44
C LEU A 114 4.86 8.45 19.21
N LEU A 115 4.15 9.57 19.06
CA LEU A 115 4.42 10.81 19.79
C LEU A 115 4.01 10.75 21.28
N LEU A 116 3.13 9.82 21.66
CA LEU A 116 2.80 9.55 23.06
C LEU A 116 3.83 8.64 23.73
N LEU A 117 4.54 7.84 22.94
CA LEU A 117 5.63 6.98 23.38
C LEU A 117 7.01 7.67 23.29
N ASP A 118 7.03 8.95 22.89
CA ASP A 118 8.25 9.75 22.67
C ASP A 118 9.25 9.13 21.66
N ILE A 119 8.75 8.30 20.72
CA ILE A 119 9.55 7.66 19.65
C ILE A 119 9.29 8.25 18.27
N GLY A 120 8.49 9.31 18.15
CA GLY A 120 8.13 9.90 16.86
C GLY A 120 9.33 10.41 16.06
N ASP A 121 10.29 11.05 16.72
CA ASP A 121 11.51 11.57 16.09
C ASP A 121 12.50 10.45 15.74
N ASP A 122 12.58 9.41 16.58
CA ASP A 122 13.38 8.22 16.32
C ASP A 122 12.84 7.45 15.12
N PHE A 123 11.50 7.35 15.01
CA PHE A 123 10.83 6.77 13.86
C PHE A 123 11.13 7.53 12.57
N LEU A 124 11.07 8.87 12.59
CA LEU A 124 11.43 9.67 11.42
C LEU A 124 12.91 9.48 11.03
N SER A 125 13.80 9.45 12.02
CA SER A 125 15.24 9.27 11.79
C SER A 125 15.55 7.89 11.19
N ALA A 126 14.94 6.83 11.72
CA ALA A 126 15.05 5.48 11.18
C ALA A 126 14.42 5.39 9.77
N ALA A 127 13.24 5.98 9.55
CA ALA A 127 12.60 6.00 8.24
C ALA A 127 13.45 6.72 7.18
N ARG A 128 14.14 7.81 7.52
CA ARG A 128 15.11 8.47 6.62
C ARG A 128 16.30 7.59 6.28
N HIS A 129 16.74 6.74 7.22
CA HIS A 129 17.86 5.83 6.99
C HIS A 129 17.47 4.65 6.08
N PHE A 130 16.30 4.05 6.30
CA PHE A 130 15.83 2.89 5.53
C PHE A 130 15.14 3.24 4.21
N TYR A 131 14.50 4.41 4.14
CA TYR A 131 13.73 4.87 2.97
C TYR A 131 14.11 6.31 2.62
N PRO A 132 15.37 6.58 2.21
CA PRO A 132 15.76 7.92 1.79
C PRO A 132 14.94 8.37 0.57
N VAL A 133 14.83 9.69 0.39
CA VAL A 133 14.42 10.27 -0.89
C VAL A 133 15.64 10.16 -1.79
N GLU A 134 15.53 9.36 -2.85
CA GLU A 134 16.46 9.46 -3.97
C GLU A 134 16.32 10.90 -4.48
N GLU A 135 17.29 11.76 -4.14
CA GLU A 135 17.50 12.96 -4.92
C GLU A 135 17.74 12.43 -6.33
N GLU A 136 16.84 12.77 -7.26
CA GLU A 136 17.19 12.72 -8.67
C GLU A 136 18.42 13.60 -8.76
N GLU A 137 19.61 12.99 -8.72
CA GLU A 137 20.83 13.70 -9.05
C GLU A 137 20.57 14.21 -10.47
N GLU A 138 20.30 15.51 -10.57
CA GLU A 138 20.56 16.24 -11.80
C GLU A 138 21.98 15.84 -12.18
N ASP A 139 22.11 15.05 -13.24
CA ASP A 139 23.37 14.72 -13.88
C ASP A 139 24.03 16.04 -14.35
N ASP A 140 24.60 16.80 -13.42
CA ASP A 140 25.55 17.87 -13.68
C ASP A 140 26.89 17.21 -14.04
N SER A 141 26.87 16.42 -15.12
CA SER A 141 28.05 16.05 -15.89
C SER A 141 28.53 17.27 -16.68
N SER A 142 28.88 18.33 -15.96
CA SER A 142 29.78 19.37 -16.44
C SER A 142 31.20 18.99 -16.02
N SER A 143 31.79 18.05 -16.76
CA SER A 143 33.23 17.90 -16.86
C SER A 143 33.60 17.90 -18.34
N SER A 144 34.07 19.07 -18.78
CA SER A 144 34.81 19.27 -20.01
C SER A 144 36.08 18.42 -19.97
N ASP A 145 36.13 17.31 -20.71
CA ASP A 145 37.39 16.76 -21.22
C ASP A 145 37.18 16.20 -22.63
N GLY A 146 37.96 16.71 -23.58
CA GLY A 146 37.83 16.42 -25.01
C GLY A 146 38.44 15.07 -25.38
N GLY A 147 37.61 14.04 -25.49
CA GLY A 147 37.96 12.74 -26.08
C GLY A 147 37.18 12.46 -27.38
N PRO A 148 37.75 11.74 -28.36
CA PRO A 148 37.12 11.50 -29.66
C PRO A 148 35.87 10.60 -29.55
N PRO A 149 34.90 10.74 -30.47
CA PRO A 149 33.59 10.13 -30.33
C PRO A 149 33.64 8.60 -30.48
N PRO A 150 32.85 7.84 -29.70
CA PRO A 150 32.66 6.41 -29.91
C PRO A 150 31.76 6.16 -31.15
N PRO A 151 31.95 5.03 -31.86
CA PRO A 151 31.18 4.72 -33.06
C PRO A 151 29.69 4.51 -32.71
N GLY A 152 28.81 5.07 -33.55
CA GLY A 152 27.35 5.08 -33.33
C GLY A 152 26.70 3.69 -33.30
N PRO A 153 25.48 3.58 -32.73
CA PRO A 153 24.84 2.30 -32.54
C PRO A 153 24.36 1.71 -33.87
N VAL A 154 24.71 0.44 -34.07
CA VAL A 154 24.25 -0.39 -35.19
C VAL A 154 22.81 -0.82 -34.91
N LEU A 155 21.91 -0.50 -35.84
CA LEU A 155 20.52 -0.97 -35.84
C LEU A 155 20.48 -2.49 -36.03
N VAL A 156 20.05 -3.22 -35.00
CA VAL A 156 19.64 -4.62 -35.12
C VAL A 156 18.11 -4.67 -35.11
N LYS A 157 17.54 -5.35 -36.10
CA LYS A 157 16.09 -5.56 -36.29
C LYS A 157 15.78 -7.05 -36.07
N LEU A 158 14.53 -7.32 -35.63
CA LEU A 158 13.88 -8.60 -35.24
C LEU A 158 14.12 -9.00 -33.78
N GLY A 159 13.11 -9.34 -32.97
CA GLY A 159 11.67 -9.54 -33.17
C GLY A 159 11.08 -10.35 -32.00
N SER A 160 9.78 -10.18 -31.73
CA SER A 160 8.90 -11.07 -30.94
C SER A 160 8.98 -11.03 -29.40
N GLU A 161 8.52 -9.94 -28.78
CA GLU A 161 8.09 -9.90 -27.36
C GLU A 161 6.56 -9.80 -27.32
N ALA A 162 5.88 -10.91 -27.57
CA ALA A 162 4.42 -11.02 -27.46
C ALA A 162 4.00 -12.27 -26.67
N GLN A 163 4.94 -12.86 -25.93
CA GLN A 163 4.74 -14.13 -25.22
C GLN A 163 4.89 -14.00 -23.70
N GLU A 164 5.60 -12.98 -23.20
CA GLU A 164 5.72 -12.72 -21.75
C GLU A 164 4.50 -12.00 -21.16
N GLU A 165 3.71 -11.29 -21.98
CA GLU A 165 2.47 -10.63 -21.51
C GLU A 165 1.31 -11.63 -21.32
N GLU A 166 1.25 -12.71 -22.11
CA GLU A 166 0.22 -13.75 -21.95
C GLU A 166 0.45 -14.60 -20.69
N GLU A 167 1.71 -14.95 -20.38
CA GLU A 167 2.03 -15.72 -19.16
C GLU A 167 1.72 -14.93 -17.87
N ALA A 168 1.91 -13.60 -17.88
CA ALA A 168 1.60 -12.74 -16.73
C ALA A 168 0.09 -12.50 -16.56
N GLU A 169 -0.71 -12.56 -17.63
CA GLU A 169 -2.17 -12.50 -17.55
C GLU A 169 -2.76 -13.82 -17.03
N GLU A 170 -2.22 -14.97 -17.43
CA GLU A 170 -2.66 -16.28 -16.93
C GLU A 170 -2.39 -16.46 -15.43
N GLU A 171 -1.20 -16.11 -14.92
CA GLU A 171 -0.91 -16.18 -13.48
C GLU A 171 -1.83 -15.28 -12.64
N ALA A 172 -2.21 -14.12 -13.16
CA ALA A 172 -3.12 -13.20 -12.48
C ALA A 172 -4.59 -13.68 -12.49
N GLU A 173 -5.00 -14.46 -13.49
CA GLU A 173 -6.33 -15.08 -13.51
C GLU A 173 -6.40 -16.27 -12.54
N GLU A 174 -5.33 -17.06 -12.40
CA GLU A 174 -5.25 -18.20 -11.49
C GLU A 174 -5.29 -17.75 -10.00
N GLU A 175 -4.55 -16.70 -9.62
CA GLU A 175 -4.62 -16.12 -8.26
C GLU A 175 -6.03 -15.63 -7.88
N VAL A 176 -6.81 -15.16 -8.85
CA VAL A 176 -8.18 -14.66 -8.62
C VAL A 176 -9.20 -15.78 -8.49
N GLU A 177 -8.98 -16.92 -9.15
CA GLU A 177 -9.81 -18.12 -8.97
C GLU A 177 -9.54 -18.77 -7.61
N GLU A 178 -8.28 -18.90 -7.18
CA GLU A 178 -7.93 -19.48 -5.86
C GLU A 178 -8.51 -18.65 -4.69
N GLU A 179 -8.40 -17.32 -4.70
CA GLU A 179 -9.04 -16.47 -3.66
C GLU A 179 -10.57 -16.62 -3.66
N ALA A 180 -11.19 -16.87 -4.82
CA ALA A 180 -12.64 -17.03 -4.92
C ALA A 180 -13.11 -18.40 -4.42
N GLU A 181 -12.30 -19.45 -4.56
CA GLU A 181 -12.57 -20.77 -3.99
C GLU A 181 -12.38 -20.77 -2.47
N GLU A 182 -11.33 -20.13 -1.94
CA GLU A 182 -11.15 -19.98 -0.48
C GLU A 182 -12.29 -19.17 0.16
N GLU A 183 -12.75 -18.07 -0.46
CA GLU A 183 -13.91 -17.32 0.04
C GLU A 183 -15.22 -18.12 -0.05
N ALA A 184 -15.34 -19.07 -0.98
CA ALA A 184 -16.54 -19.92 -1.09
C ALA A 184 -16.54 -21.05 -0.06
N GLU A 185 -15.39 -21.68 0.20
CA GLU A 185 -15.22 -22.74 1.21
C GLU A 185 -15.50 -22.20 2.62
N VAL A 186 -15.02 -21.00 2.95
CA VAL A 186 -15.30 -20.34 4.23
C VAL A 186 -16.79 -20.06 4.42
N VAL A 187 -17.52 -19.75 3.33
CA VAL A 187 -18.97 -19.51 3.39
C VAL A 187 -19.76 -20.81 3.50
N GLU A 188 -19.29 -21.93 2.92
CA GLU A 188 -19.95 -23.23 3.07
C GLU A 188 -19.78 -23.81 4.49
N GLU A 189 -18.60 -23.68 5.11
CA GLU A 189 -18.42 -24.09 6.51
C GLU A 189 -19.29 -23.26 7.48
N GLU A 190 -19.49 -21.97 7.21
CA GLU A 190 -20.33 -21.10 8.06
C GLU A 190 -21.83 -21.42 7.96
N ILE A 191 -22.26 -22.15 6.92
CA ILE A 191 -23.67 -22.55 6.71
C ILE A 191 -23.97 -23.92 7.35
N GLU A 192 -22.99 -24.84 7.47
CA GLU A 192 -23.21 -26.13 8.14
C GLU A 192 -23.38 -26.02 9.67
N ASP A 193 -22.92 -24.93 10.30
CA ASP A 193 -23.04 -24.70 11.74
C ASP A 193 -24.41 -24.14 12.20
N VAL A 194 -25.36 -23.90 11.28
CA VAL A 194 -26.65 -23.23 11.60
C VAL A 194 -27.86 -24.16 11.67
N ASP A 195 -27.73 -25.44 11.31
CA ASP A 195 -28.88 -26.38 11.24
C ASP A 195 -28.89 -27.42 12.37
N LEU A 196 -28.94 -27.00 13.64
CA LEU A 196 -29.44 -27.84 14.74
C LEU A 196 -30.06 -26.99 15.87
N ASP A 197 -31.30 -26.54 15.67
CA ASP A 197 -32.29 -26.44 16.76
C ASP A 197 -33.70 -26.20 16.16
N VAL A 198 -34.21 -27.22 15.47
CA VAL A 198 -35.65 -27.44 15.38
C VAL A 198 -36.04 -28.19 16.63
N ASP A 199 -36.60 -27.49 17.61
CA ASP A 199 -37.46 -28.16 18.59
C ASP A 199 -38.81 -27.46 18.72
N LEU A 200 -39.80 -28.35 18.69
CA LEU A 200 -41.23 -28.12 18.67
C LEU A 200 -41.70 -27.65 20.06
N GLU A 201 -42.62 -26.68 20.10
CA GLU A 201 -43.81 -26.72 20.96
C GLU A 201 -44.87 -25.68 20.54
#